data_AF-A0A358KKA8-F1
#
_entry.id   AF-A0A358KKA8-F1
#
_cell.length_a   1.000
_cell.length_b   1.000
_cell.length_c   1.000
_cell.angle_alpha   90.00
_cell.angle_beta   90.00
_cell.angle_gamma   90.00
#
_symmetry.space_group_name_H-M   'P 1'
#
loop_
_entity.id
_entity.type
_entity.pdbx_description
1 polymer ?
#
loop_
_entity_poly.entity_id
_entity_poly.type
_entity_poly.pdbx_seq_one_letter_code
_entity_poly.pdbx_strand_id
1 'polypeptide(L)' 'MKTKIIPIIVLAMFSFVTAETAIAEAPKTQPAQEALKGVRPFIGSWTAESDAYERFEGNEDGGKIDMVFHFRWL' A
#
# COMPACT_ATOMS: atom_id res chain seq x y z
N MET A 1 -9.59 9.04 57.09
CA MET A 1 -9.41 9.30 55.64
C MET A 1 -8.96 8.00 54.96
N LYS A 2 -9.87 7.11 54.57
CA LYS A 2 -9.49 5.80 54.00
C LYS A 2 -10.38 5.32 52.84
N THR A 3 -11.48 6.03 52.55
CA THR A 3 -12.49 5.65 51.56
C THR A 3 -12.43 6.43 50.25
N LYS A 4 -11.63 7.52 50.18
CA LYS A 4 -11.53 8.39 48.98
C LYS A 4 -10.42 7.98 48.00
N ILE A 5 -9.56 7.03 48.37
CA ILE A 5 -8.40 6.62 47.56
C ILE A 5 -8.84 5.71 46.40
N ILE A 6 -9.84 4.85 46.64
CA ILE A 6 -10.38 3.91 45.66
C ILE A 6 -10.93 4.62 44.41
N PRO A 7 -11.80 5.65 44.52
CA PRO A 7 -12.32 6.33 43.32
C PRO A 7 -11.23 7.08 42.54
N ILE A 8 -10.18 7.56 43.21
CA ILE A 8 -9.05 8.25 42.55
C ILE A 8 -8.22 7.26 41.72
N ILE A 9 -7.96 6.07 42.26
CA ILE A 9 -7.23 5.02 41.55
C ILE A 9 -8.03 4.53 40.34
N VAL A 10 -9.34 4.31 40.50
CA VAL A 10 -10.22 3.88 39.39
C VAL A 10 -10.25 4.93 38.28
N LEU A 11 -10.35 6.22 38.63
CA LEU A 11 -10.34 7.30 37.66
C LEU A 11 -9.00 7.39 36.91
N ALA A 12 -7.88 7.21 37.61
CA ALA A 12 -6.54 7.18 37.02
C ALA A 12 -6.34 6.00 36.05
N MET A 13 -6.84 4.82 36.40
CA MET A 13 -6.79 3.65 35.52
C MET A 13 -7.65 3.85 34.26
N PHE A 14 -8.83 4.45 34.41
CA PHE A 14 -9.72 4.73 33.27
C PHE A 14 -9.13 5.76 32.30
N SER A 15 -8.42 6.77 32.83
CA SER A 15 -7.72 7.77 32.01
C SER A 15 -6.51 7.16 31.27
N PHE A 16 -5.87 6.15 31.84
CA PHE A 16 -4.81 5.40 31.15
C PHE A 16 -5.35 4.54 30.00
N VAL A 17 -6.44 3.79 30.25
CA VAL A 17 -7.09 2.94 29.24
C VAL A 17 -7.65 3.76 28.08
N THR A 18 -8.22 4.94 28.35
CA THR A 18 -8.73 5.84 27.30
C THR A 18 -7.61 6.47 26.47
N ALA A 19 -6.45 6.76 27.07
CA ALA A 19 -5.29 7.24 26.32
C ALA A 19 -4.69 6.14 25.41
N GLU A 20 -4.58 4.90 25.89
CA GLU A 20 -4.06 3.79 25.09
C GLU A 20 -4.99 3.39 23.94
N THR A 21 -6.32 3.41 24.19
CA THR A 21 -7.31 3.13 23.14
C THR A 21 -7.32 4.21 22.06
N ALA A 22 -7.15 5.48 22.41
CA ALA A 22 -7.02 6.57 21.43
C ALA A 22 -5.75 6.48 20.56
N ILE A 23 -4.65 5.93 21.10
CA ILE A 23 -3.40 5.71 20.34
C ILE A 23 -3.52 4.47 19.44
N ALA A 24 -4.22 3.42 19.90
CA ALA A 24 -4.49 2.22 19.10
C ALA A 24 -5.52 2.45 17.98
N GLU A 25 -6.42 3.43 18.15
CA GLU A 25 -7.36 3.93 17.14
C GLU A 25 -6.78 5.06 16.28
N ALA A 26 -5.49 5.39 16.42
CA ALA A 26 -4.82 6.19 15.40
C ALA A 26 -5.15 5.54 14.05
N PRO A 27 -5.74 6.29 13.10
CA PRO A 27 -6.25 5.68 11.89
C PRO A 27 -5.07 4.95 11.28
N LYS A 28 -5.18 3.62 11.20
CA LYS A 28 -4.25 2.81 10.42
C LYS A 28 -4.41 3.33 9.00
N THR A 29 -3.68 4.38 8.64
CA THR A 29 -3.46 4.77 7.27
C THR A 29 -2.86 3.53 6.66
N GLN A 30 -3.69 2.80 5.92
CA GLN A 30 -3.38 1.47 5.45
C GLN A 30 -2.04 1.59 4.71
N PRO A 31 -0.94 1.00 5.22
CA PRO A 31 0.38 1.16 4.63
C PRO A 31 0.36 0.79 3.14
N ALA A 32 -0.53 -0.15 2.78
CA ALA A 32 -0.87 -0.49 1.41
C ALA A 32 -1.34 0.72 0.60
N GLN A 33 -2.37 1.47 1.02
CA GLN A 33 -2.91 2.57 0.22
C GLN A 33 -1.89 3.69 -0.03
N GLU A 34 -0.96 3.89 0.91
CA GLU A 34 0.12 4.85 0.79
C GLU A 34 1.26 4.33 -0.11
N ALA A 35 1.65 3.06 0.02
CA ALA A 35 2.59 2.39 -0.88
C ALA A 35 2.07 2.35 -2.34
N LEU A 36 0.76 2.20 -2.51
CA LEU A 36 0.11 2.17 -3.82
C LEU A 36 0.13 3.54 -4.53
N LYS A 37 0.34 4.67 -3.81
CA LYS A 37 0.49 5.99 -4.45
C LYS A 37 1.66 6.03 -5.44
N GLY A 38 2.76 5.33 -5.13
CA GLY A 38 3.94 5.26 -6.01
C GLY A 38 3.70 4.47 -7.30
N VAL A 39 2.71 3.58 -7.31
CA VAL A 39 2.42 2.69 -8.46
C VAL A 39 1.30 3.22 -9.35
N ARG A 40 0.50 4.18 -8.86
CA ARG A 40 -0.58 4.83 -9.62
C ARG A 40 -0.15 5.32 -11.01
N PRO A 41 1.03 5.94 -11.21
CA PRO A 41 1.42 6.41 -12.53
C PRO A 41 1.55 5.30 -13.58
N PHE A 42 1.76 4.05 -13.17
CA PHE A 42 1.96 2.91 -14.07
C PHE A 42 0.65 2.19 -14.45
N ILE A 43 -0.46 2.49 -13.78
CA ILE A 43 -1.76 1.88 -14.07
C ILE A 43 -2.32 2.45 -15.37
N GLY A 44 -2.69 1.58 -16.31
CA GLY A 44 -3.19 1.97 -17.63
C GLY A 44 -2.67 1.07 -18.75
N SER A 45 -2.92 1.52 -19.98
CA SER A 45 -2.43 0.90 -21.21
C SER A 45 -1.16 1.58 -21.66
N TRP A 46 -0.14 0.80 -21.97
CA TRP A 46 1.15 1.29 -22.44
C TRP A 46 1.49 0.62 -23.76
N THR A 47 2.02 1.42 -24.68
CA THR A 47 2.59 0.94 -25.94
C THR A 47 4.08 1.16 -25.90
N ALA A 48 4.85 0.15 -26.32
CA ALA A 48 6.29 0.26 -26.48
C ALA A 48 6.72 -0.46 -27.74
N GLU A 49 7.82 -0.02 -28.32
CA GLU A 49 8.47 -0.69 -29.43
C GLU A 49 9.79 -1.28 -28.92
N SER A 50 10.07 -2.53 -29.24
CA SER A 50 11.33 -3.19 -28.92
C SER A 50 11.93 -3.84 -30.14
N ASP A 51 13.26 -3.93 -30.18
CA ASP A 51 13.92 -4.83 -31.11
C ASP A 51 13.53 -6.27 -30.79
N ALA A 52 13.16 -6.99 -31.83
CA ALA A 52 12.91 -8.41 -31.77
C ALA A 52 14.26 -9.12 -31.57
N TYR A 53 14.33 -10.02 -30.59
CA TYR A 53 15.50 -10.88 -30.47
C TYR A 53 15.62 -11.75 -31.73
N GLU A 54 16.73 -11.61 -32.44
CA GLU A 54 17.03 -12.41 -33.63
C GLU A 54 17.19 -13.89 -33.25
N ARG A 55 16.88 -14.79 -34.21
CA ARG A 55 17.02 -16.28 -34.11
C ARG A 55 15.86 -17.06 -33.49
N PHE A 56 14.64 -16.50 -33.46
CA PHE A 56 13.44 -17.33 -33.31
C PHE A 56 12.88 -17.68 -34.69
N GLU A 57 12.28 -18.87 -34.81
CA GLU A 57 11.68 -19.35 -36.06
C GLU A 57 10.60 -18.35 -36.53
N GLY A 58 10.79 -17.77 -37.72
CA GLY A 58 9.93 -16.71 -38.28
C GLY A 58 10.35 -15.26 -38.00
N ASN A 59 11.48 -15.02 -37.32
CA ASN A 59 12.10 -13.69 -37.13
C ASN A 59 13.61 -13.75 -37.38
N GLU A 60 13.98 -14.30 -38.54
CA GLU A 60 15.36 -14.58 -38.94
C GLU A 60 16.13 -13.31 -39.33
N ASP A 61 15.43 -12.32 -39.88
CA ASP A 61 16.00 -11.04 -40.32
C ASP A 61 16.03 -9.97 -39.19
N GLY A 62 15.55 -10.33 -38.00
CA GLY A 62 15.26 -9.35 -36.94
C GLY A 62 14.09 -8.44 -37.31
N GLY A 63 13.70 -7.55 -36.39
CA GLY A 63 12.55 -6.68 -36.60
C GLY A 63 12.18 -5.85 -35.39
N LYS A 64 11.12 -5.05 -35.52
CA LYS A 64 10.52 -4.31 -34.42
C LYS A 64 9.26 -5.03 -33.95
N ILE A 65 9.09 -5.13 -32.63
CA ILE A 65 7.90 -5.68 -32.00
C ILE A 65 7.18 -4.54 -31.28
N ASP A 66 5.93 -4.34 -31.65
CA ASP A 66 5.00 -3.52 -30.90
C ASP A 66 4.46 -4.31 -29.71
N MET A 67 4.69 -3.78 -28.51
CA MET A 67 4.24 -4.35 -27.26
C MET A 67 3.13 -3.51 -26.66
N VAL A 68 2.08 -4.17 -26.18
CA VAL A 68 0.97 -3.54 -25.47
C VAL A 68 0.89 -4.14 -24.07
N PHE A 69 1.04 -3.30 -23.04
CA PHE A 69 0.95 -3.69 -21.64
C PHE A 69 -0.31 -3.09 -21.02
N HIS A 70 -1.01 -3.89 -20.21
CA HIS A 70 -2.18 -3.44 -19.46
C HIS A 70 -1.97 -3.70 -17.97
N PHE A 71 -1.73 -2.64 -17.21
CA PHE A 71 -1.60 -2.72 -15.76
C PHE A 71 -2.90 -2.27 -15.10
N ARG A 72 -3.46 -3.11 -14.22
CA ARG A 72 -4.69 -2.84 -13.47
C ARG A 72 -4.56 -3.27 -12.02
N TRP A 73 -5.41 -2.71 -11.18
CA TRP A 73 -5.60 -3.18 -9.81
C TRP A 73 -6.23 -4.58 -9.82
N LEU A 74 -5.79 -5.43 -8.88
CA LEU A 74 -6.36 -6.76 -8.62
C LEU A 74 -7.38 -6.68 -7.49
#